data_AF-A0A239JL07-F1
#
_entry.id   AF-A0A239JL07-F1
#
_cell.length_a   1.000
_cell.length_b   1.000
_cell.length_c   1.000
_cell.angle_alpha   90.00
_cell.angle_beta   90.00
_cell.angle_gamma   90.00
#
_symmetry.space_group_name_H-M   'P 1'
#
loop_
_entity.id
_entity.type
_entity.pdbx_description
1 polymer ?
#
loop_
_entity_poly.entity_id
_entity_poly.type
_entity_poly.pdbx_seq_one_letter_code
_entity_poly.pdbx_strand_id
1 'polypeptide(L)'
;MKRFVLTVLALTISTLTLSSCESMGTKEKIGATIGVITGGVVANKWGDKDNKGISTALGVAAGYFIGSSIGKYLDERDKQHMAQSTHQAISTGKTQTWTNPETKTSGEARVVETKKEPKPVVVPVLKSKVKQIPPLDIIGDTYRAKSISNVRGGPGADYVKTGSLKAGETVNVVGKVKTGDWYLISQDGVGSGFVSSPLMEHVPGEIPPSSGTTIAQSDIAQQQVASERVCRTIEQSVSLPDGSQKSETIEACQGGDGWKVKS
;
A
#
# COMPACT_ATOMS: atom_id res chain seq x y z
N MET A 1 -32.08 -59.40 41.78
CA MET A 1 -30.61 -59.48 41.86
C MET A 1 -30.08 -60.14 40.57
N LYS A 2 -29.03 -59.57 39.94
CA LYS A 2 -28.39 -59.93 38.63
C LYS A 2 -29.21 -59.46 37.40
N ARG A 3 -28.89 -58.40 36.63
CA ARG A 3 -27.72 -57.86 35.87
C ARG A 3 -27.49 -58.50 34.48
N PHE A 4 -27.27 -57.62 33.48
CA PHE A 4 -26.83 -57.77 32.06
C PHE A 4 -27.97 -57.96 31.02
N VAL A 5 -28.09 -57.25 29.89
CA VAL A 5 -27.17 -56.61 28.91
C VAL A 5 -27.94 -55.46 28.20
N LEU A 6 -27.53 -54.18 28.18
CA LEU A 6 -26.57 -53.48 27.31
C LEU A 6 -26.97 -53.33 25.82
N THR A 7 -27.76 -52.29 25.51
CA THR A 7 -27.77 -51.65 24.18
C THR A 7 -28.03 -50.15 24.37
N VAL A 8 -26.96 -49.36 24.51
CA VAL A 8 -27.05 -47.89 24.39
C VAL A 8 -26.15 -47.49 23.24
N LEU A 9 -26.82 -47.02 22.19
CA LEU A 9 -26.28 -46.50 20.96
C LEU A 9 -25.31 -45.35 21.29
N ALA A 10 -24.02 -45.55 20.98
CA ALA A 10 -23.00 -44.54 21.11
C ALA A 10 -23.22 -43.45 20.04
N LEU A 11 -23.88 -42.35 20.43
CA LEU A 11 -23.85 -41.11 19.67
C LEU A 11 -22.62 -40.31 20.14
N THR A 12 -21.51 -40.49 19.43
CA THR A 12 -20.27 -39.72 19.63
C THR A 12 -20.52 -38.26 19.28
N ILE A 13 -20.89 -37.46 20.29
CA ILE A 13 -20.83 -36.01 20.24
C ILE A 13 -19.34 -35.65 20.19
N SER A 14 -18.85 -35.47 18.96
CA SER A 14 -17.52 -34.94 18.68
C SER A 14 -17.46 -33.54 19.27
N THR A 15 -16.75 -33.41 20.39
CA THR A 15 -16.45 -32.12 21.03
C THR A 15 -15.61 -31.29 20.06
N LEU A 16 -16.27 -30.43 19.27
CA LEU A 16 -15.61 -29.28 18.68
C LEU A 16 -15.12 -28.41 19.83
N THR A 17 -13.85 -28.54 20.17
CA THR A 17 -13.13 -27.52 20.92
C THR A 17 -13.06 -26.28 20.02
N LEU A 18 -14.08 -25.43 20.13
CA LEU A 18 -14.01 -24.05 19.71
C LEU A 18 -12.93 -23.39 20.58
N SER A 19 -11.72 -23.32 20.03
CA SER A 19 -10.70 -22.37 20.46
C SER A 19 -11.22 -20.97 20.14
N SER A 20 -12.12 -20.46 20.97
CA SER A 20 -12.31 -19.03 21.14
C SER A 20 -11.06 -18.50 21.84
N CYS A 21 -10.25 -17.73 21.12
CA CYS A 21 -9.44 -16.70 21.74
C CYS A 21 -9.70 -15.39 21.02
N GLU A 22 -9.87 -14.37 21.84
CA GLU A 22 -10.59 -13.15 21.58
C GLU A 22 -9.91 -12.19 20.60
N SER A 23 -10.77 -11.39 19.99
CA SER A 23 -10.57 -9.99 19.62
C SER A 23 -9.31 -9.34 20.21
N MET A 24 -8.37 -9.00 19.34
CA MET A 24 -7.38 -7.96 19.60
C MET A 24 -7.20 -7.15 18.33
N GLY A 25 -7.99 -6.06 18.22
CA GLY A 25 -7.93 -4.91 17.32
C GLY A 25 -7.39 -5.15 15.91
N THR A 26 -8.16 -4.79 14.88
CA THR A 26 -7.82 -4.85 13.44
C THR A 26 -6.46 -4.20 13.12
N LYS A 27 -5.36 -4.88 13.42
CA LYS A 27 -4.00 -4.51 13.05
C LYS A 27 -3.87 -4.90 11.60
N GLU A 28 -3.68 -3.90 10.75
CA GLU A 28 -3.44 -4.05 9.33
C GLU A 28 -2.19 -4.93 9.14
N LYS A 29 -2.41 -6.23 8.93
CA LYS A 29 -1.37 -7.24 8.79
C LYS A 29 -0.73 -7.04 7.42
N ILE A 30 0.35 -6.28 7.38
CA ILE A 30 1.21 -6.12 6.20
C ILE A 30 1.95 -7.43 5.85
N GLY A 31 1.96 -8.44 6.73
CA GLY A 31 2.74 -9.67 6.57
C GLY A 31 2.18 -10.80 5.70
N ALA A 32 0.99 -10.70 5.11
CA ALA A 32 0.46 -11.71 4.17
C ALA A 32 0.10 -11.14 2.79
N THR A 33 0.09 -9.82 2.66
CA THR A 33 -0.38 -9.08 1.47
C THR A 33 0.78 -8.47 0.68
N ILE A 34 2.02 -8.41 1.21
CA ILE A 34 3.19 -7.94 0.44
C ILE A 34 3.45 -8.82 -0.81
N GLY A 35 2.91 -10.04 -0.87
CA GLY A 35 3.02 -10.94 -2.03
C GLY A 35 1.93 -10.79 -3.10
N VAL A 36 0.83 -10.10 -2.83
CA VAL A 36 -0.25 -9.87 -3.80
C VAL A 36 -0.93 -8.56 -3.45
N ILE A 37 -0.95 -7.63 -4.41
CA ILE A 37 -1.49 -6.27 -4.37
C ILE A 37 -0.45 -5.26 -3.87
N THR A 38 0.05 -4.40 -4.78
CA THR A 38 -0.13 -2.93 -4.72
C THR A 38 0.41 -2.30 -6.01
N GLY A 39 -0.48 -1.73 -6.81
CA GLY A 39 -0.15 -1.12 -8.11
C GLY A 39 -1.30 -1.23 -9.09
N GLY A 40 -2.39 -0.50 -8.83
CA GLY A 40 -3.58 -0.49 -9.66
C GLY A 40 -4.59 -1.56 -9.29
N VAL A 41 -5.86 -1.16 -9.25
CA VAL A 41 -6.96 -2.12 -9.30
C VAL A 41 -6.71 -3.02 -10.51
N VAL A 42 -6.69 -4.34 -10.31
CA VAL A 42 -6.76 -5.30 -11.41
C VAL A 42 -8.12 -5.10 -12.08
N ALA A 43 -8.18 -4.18 -13.05
CA ALA A 43 -9.31 -3.98 -13.93
C ALA A 43 -9.23 -5.02 -15.04
N ASN A 44 -9.40 -6.29 -14.68
CA ASN A 44 -9.63 -7.34 -15.67
C ASN A 44 -10.89 -8.10 -15.28
N LYS A 45 -11.88 -8.00 -16.18
CA LYS A 45 -13.26 -8.47 -16.10
C LYS A 45 -14.16 -7.64 -15.18
N TRP A 46 -14.64 -6.52 -15.71
CA TRP A 46 -16.07 -6.35 -16.00
C TRP A 46 -16.24 -5.07 -16.83
N GLY A 47 -16.75 -5.23 -18.04
CA GLY A 47 -16.94 -4.18 -19.02
C GLY A 47 -17.46 -4.83 -20.28
N ASP A 48 -18.79 -4.86 -20.42
CA ASP A 48 -19.45 -5.24 -21.66
C ASP A 48 -18.87 -4.45 -22.84
N LYS A 49 -18.84 -5.10 -24.00
CA LYS A 49 -18.01 -4.74 -25.15
C LYS A 49 -18.33 -3.40 -25.84
N ASP A 50 -19.32 -2.64 -25.35
CA ASP A 50 -19.90 -1.51 -26.08
C ASP A 50 -19.73 -0.12 -25.42
N ASN A 51 -19.03 0.02 -24.29
CA ASN A 51 -18.84 1.34 -23.67
C ASN A 51 -17.37 1.64 -23.27
N LYS A 52 -16.63 2.30 -24.17
CA LYS A 52 -15.19 2.60 -24.09
C LYS A 52 -14.83 3.83 -23.23
N GLY A 53 -15.52 4.06 -22.11
CA GLY A 53 -15.44 5.34 -21.40
C GLY A 53 -14.46 5.45 -20.23
N ILE A 54 -14.23 4.39 -19.44
CA ILE A 54 -13.60 4.56 -18.11
C ILE A 54 -12.59 3.42 -17.88
N SER A 55 -11.35 3.60 -18.35
CA SER A 55 -10.24 2.72 -18.01
C SER A 55 -9.57 3.18 -16.71
N THR A 56 -9.63 2.28 -15.74
CA THR A 56 -9.23 2.36 -14.34
C THR A 56 -7.73 2.60 -14.13
N ALA A 57 -7.26 3.82 -14.37
CA ALA A 57 -5.91 4.25 -13.96
C ALA A 57 -5.91 5.15 -12.69
N LEU A 58 -7.07 5.69 -12.31
CA LEU A 58 -7.21 6.72 -11.27
C LEU A 58 -8.11 6.30 -10.09
N GLY A 59 -8.50 5.02 -10.04
CA GLY A 59 -9.20 4.32 -8.96
C GLY A 59 -10.02 5.20 -8.01
N VAL A 60 -9.45 5.54 -6.86
CA VAL A 60 -10.12 6.27 -5.78
C VAL A 60 -10.49 7.71 -6.16
N ALA A 61 -9.65 8.41 -6.92
CA ALA A 61 -9.96 9.76 -7.38
C ALA A 61 -11.09 9.74 -8.43
N ALA A 62 -11.03 8.82 -9.39
CA ALA A 62 -12.09 8.66 -10.39
C ALA A 62 -13.43 8.26 -9.76
N GLY A 63 -13.42 7.29 -8.83
CA GLY A 63 -14.63 6.87 -8.11
C GLY A 63 -15.24 7.99 -7.26
N TYR A 64 -14.41 8.83 -6.63
CA TYR A 64 -14.87 9.99 -5.89
C TYR A 64 -15.68 10.95 -6.79
N PHE A 65 -15.14 11.34 -7.96
CA PHE A 65 -15.83 12.28 -8.84
C PHE A 65 -17.12 11.76 -9.46
N ILE A 66 -17.25 10.44 -9.62
CA ILE A 66 -18.53 9.84 -10.07
C ILE A 66 -19.63 10.07 -9.02
N GLY A 67 -19.28 10.07 -7.72
CA GLY A 67 -20.23 10.29 -6.61
C GLY A 67 -20.28 11.72 -6.06
N SER A 68 -19.38 12.61 -6.47
CA SER A 68 -19.21 13.92 -5.83
C SER A 68 -20.18 14.99 -6.32
N SER A 69 -20.35 16.04 -5.52
CA SER A 69 -21.22 17.17 -5.90
C SER A 69 -20.64 18.01 -7.04
N ILE A 70 -19.33 17.92 -7.29
CA ILE A 70 -18.72 18.56 -8.45
C ILE A 70 -19.02 17.74 -9.73
N GLY A 71 -18.98 16.41 -9.66
CA GLY A 71 -19.06 15.53 -10.82
C GLY A 71 -20.35 15.63 -11.65
N LYS A 72 -21.45 16.08 -11.06
CA LYS A 72 -22.73 16.32 -11.77
C LYS A 72 -22.69 17.50 -12.76
N TYR A 73 -21.66 18.34 -12.69
CA TYR A 73 -21.45 19.46 -13.61
C TYR A 73 -20.33 19.21 -14.62
N LEU A 74 -19.64 18.08 -14.53
CA LEU A 74 -18.48 17.77 -15.34
C LEU A 74 -18.82 16.77 -16.44
N ASP A 75 -18.26 16.99 -17.63
CA ASP A 75 -18.24 15.96 -18.66
C ASP A 75 -17.20 14.87 -18.34
N GLU A 76 -17.13 13.84 -19.18
CA GLU A 76 -16.24 12.70 -18.93
C GLU A 76 -14.75 13.09 -18.97
N ARG A 77 -14.36 14.04 -19.82
CA ARG A 77 -12.96 14.50 -19.90
C ARG A 77 -12.61 15.43 -18.74
N ASP A 78 -13.51 16.28 -18.32
CA ASP A 78 -13.39 17.11 -17.12
C ASP A 78 -13.20 16.22 -15.88
N LYS A 79 -13.99 15.14 -15.75
CA LYS A 79 -13.82 14.16 -14.67
C LYS A 79 -12.46 13.47 -14.72
N GLN A 80 -11.96 13.13 -15.91
CA GLN A 80 -10.62 12.54 -16.06
C GLN A 80 -9.52 13.52 -15.66
N HIS A 81 -9.58 14.77 -16.09
CA HIS A 81 -8.63 15.82 -15.69
C HIS A 81 -8.66 16.07 -14.18
N MET A 82 -9.85 16.14 -13.57
CA MET A 82 -10.00 16.23 -12.12
C MET A 82 -9.42 15.03 -11.39
N ALA A 83 -9.71 13.81 -11.85
CA ALA A 83 -9.18 12.58 -11.28
C ALA A 83 -7.65 12.54 -11.34
N GLN A 84 -7.06 12.96 -12.46
CA GLN A 84 -5.62 12.96 -12.67
C GLN A 84 -4.92 14.02 -11.81
N SER A 85 -5.40 15.27 -11.85
CA SER A 85 -4.85 16.38 -11.06
C SER A 85 -4.95 16.11 -9.56
N THR A 86 -6.08 15.55 -9.11
CA THR A 86 -6.27 15.13 -7.72
C THR A 86 -5.31 14.03 -7.32
N HIS A 87 -5.18 12.98 -8.14
CA HIS A 87 -4.24 11.90 -7.86
C HIS A 87 -2.80 12.40 -7.76
N GLN A 88 -2.39 13.27 -8.68
CA GLN A 88 -1.07 13.91 -8.66
C GLN A 88 -0.89 14.81 -7.43
N ALA A 89 -1.90 15.59 -7.04
CA ALA A 89 -1.83 16.44 -5.85
C ALA A 89 -1.71 15.62 -4.56
N ILE A 90 -2.48 14.54 -4.44
CA ILE A 90 -2.43 13.63 -3.30
C ILE A 90 -1.09 12.89 -3.23
N SER A 91 -0.57 12.40 -4.37
CA SER A 91 0.69 11.64 -4.37
C SER A 91 1.91 12.54 -4.14
N THR A 92 1.99 13.66 -4.86
CA THR A 92 3.18 14.55 -4.85
C THR A 92 3.15 15.57 -3.72
N GLY A 93 1.97 15.88 -3.17
CA GLY A 93 1.80 16.99 -2.24
C GLY A 93 1.92 18.38 -2.87
N LYS A 94 1.82 18.49 -4.20
CA LYS A 94 1.87 19.75 -4.94
C LYS A 94 0.52 20.05 -5.59
N THR A 95 0.04 21.29 -5.48
CA THR A 95 -1.15 21.77 -6.17
C THR A 95 -1.07 21.51 -7.67
N GLN A 96 -2.17 21.05 -8.27
CA GLN A 96 -2.31 20.80 -9.70
C GLN A 96 -3.47 21.61 -10.28
N THR A 97 -3.35 22.04 -11.53
CA THR A 97 -4.39 22.76 -12.26
C THR A 97 -4.61 22.12 -13.62
N TRP A 98 -5.81 22.25 -14.18
CA TRP A 98 -6.13 21.77 -15.52
C TRP A 98 -7.19 22.68 -16.16
N THR A 99 -7.26 22.63 -17.49
CA THR A 99 -8.25 23.34 -18.30
C THR A 99 -8.70 22.44 -19.43
N ASN A 100 -10.01 22.40 -19.70
CA ASN A 100 -10.59 21.77 -20.86
C ASN A 100 -11.02 22.86 -21.87
N PRO A 101 -10.33 23.02 -23.01
CA PRO A 101 -10.65 24.06 -23.98
C PRO A 101 -11.97 23.83 -24.72
N GLU A 102 -12.49 22.60 -24.73
CA GLU A 102 -13.72 22.26 -25.46
C GLU A 102 -14.96 22.65 -24.67
N THR A 103 -14.99 22.34 -23.37
CA THR A 103 -16.06 22.77 -22.48
C THR A 103 -15.86 24.18 -21.96
N LYS A 104 -14.63 24.72 -22.00
CA LYS A 104 -14.19 25.94 -21.30
C LYS A 104 -14.27 25.82 -19.77
N THR A 105 -14.30 24.60 -19.26
CA THR A 105 -14.20 24.30 -17.83
C THR A 105 -12.73 24.29 -17.41
N SER A 106 -12.42 24.78 -16.21
CA SER A 106 -11.10 24.62 -15.59
C SER A 106 -11.23 24.18 -14.15
N GLY A 107 -10.15 23.64 -13.59
CA GLY A 107 -10.14 23.25 -12.18
C GLY A 107 -8.77 23.20 -11.55
N GLU A 108 -8.79 23.13 -10.22
CA GLU A 108 -7.62 23.10 -9.35
C GLU A 108 -7.81 22.01 -8.29
N ALA A 109 -6.75 21.26 -8.03
CA ALA A 109 -6.60 20.35 -6.90
C ALA A 109 -5.54 20.93 -5.96
N ARG A 110 -5.99 21.74 -5.00
CA ARG A 110 -5.13 22.49 -4.08
C ARG A 110 -4.86 21.69 -2.82
N VAL A 111 -3.58 21.51 -2.48
CA VAL A 111 -3.19 20.86 -1.22
C VAL A 111 -3.35 21.86 -0.07
N VAL A 112 -4.39 21.68 0.75
CA VAL A 112 -4.68 22.55 1.90
C VAL A 112 -3.89 22.13 3.12
N GLU A 113 -3.76 20.82 3.33
CA GLU A 113 -3.12 20.28 4.52
C GLU A 113 -2.39 18.98 4.21
N THR A 114 -1.26 18.76 4.88
CA THR A 114 -0.57 17.46 4.92
C THR A 114 -0.33 17.08 6.38
N LYS A 115 -1.03 16.06 6.87
CA LYS A 115 -0.85 15.46 8.19
C LYS A 115 0.02 14.21 8.08
N LYS A 116 0.88 14.01 9.07
CA LYS A 116 1.60 12.75 9.27
C LYS A 116 1.17 12.17 10.60
N GLU A 117 0.44 11.06 10.57
CA GLU A 117 -0.07 10.40 11.77
C GLU A 117 0.80 9.19 12.10
N PRO A 118 1.30 9.06 13.35
CA PRO A 118 1.96 7.84 13.78
C PRO A 118 1.03 6.65 13.64
N LYS A 119 1.36 5.73 12.74
CA LYS A 119 0.63 4.49 12.55
C LYS A 119 1.64 3.35 12.57
N PRO A 120 1.92 2.76 13.75
CA PRO A 120 2.87 1.67 13.85
C PRO A 120 2.46 0.50 12.98
N VAL A 121 3.39 0.01 12.16
CA VAL A 121 3.19 -1.18 11.33
C VAL A 121 3.96 -2.35 11.93
N VAL A 122 3.35 -3.53 11.91
CA VAL A 122 4.04 -4.77 12.31
C VAL A 122 4.73 -5.35 11.08
N VAL A 123 6.06 -5.36 11.09
CA VAL A 123 6.88 -5.96 10.03
C VAL A 123 7.47 -7.28 10.53
N PRO A 124 7.21 -8.42 9.84
CA PRO A 124 7.92 -9.66 10.13
C PRO A 124 9.38 -9.53 9.65
N VAL A 125 10.34 -9.86 10.49
CA VAL A 125 11.77 -9.81 10.16
C VAL A 125 12.52 -11.06 10.57
N LEU A 126 13.59 -11.37 9.84
CA LEU A 126 14.50 -12.47 10.17
C LEU A 126 15.37 -12.09 11.37
N LYS A 127 15.17 -12.78 12.50
CA LYS A 127 15.91 -12.55 13.75
C LYS A 127 17.43 -12.60 13.59
N SER A 128 17.91 -13.49 12.73
CA SER A 128 19.34 -13.68 12.49
C SER A 128 19.99 -12.55 11.67
N LYS A 129 19.19 -11.78 10.93
CA LYS A 129 19.70 -10.78 9.99
C LYS A 129 19.37 -9.35 10.41
N VAL A 130 18.22 -9.09 11.02
CA VAL A 130 17.75 -7.75 11.37
C VAL A 130 17.66 -7.62 12.89
N LYS A 131 18.53 -6.77 13.47
CA LYS A 131 18.59 -6.56 14.93
C LYS A 131 17.61 -5.47 15.40
N GLN A 132 17.45 -4.43 14.60
CA GLN A 132 16.56 -3.31 14.90
C GLN A 132 16.08 -2.67 13.59
N ILE A 133 14.84 -2.19 13.59
CA ILE A 133 14.25 -1.45 12.47
C ILE A 133 14.06 -0.01 12.93
N PRO A 134 14.77 0.97 12.34
CA PRO A 134 14.53 2.38 12.61
C PRO A 134 13.13 2.80 12.09
N PRO A 135 12.64 4.00 12.45
CA PRO A 135 11.42 4.53 11.84
C PRO A 135 11.51 4.51 10.31
N LEU A 136 10.45 4.02 9.66
CA LEU A 136 10.38 3.87 8.21
C LEU A 136 9.26 4.73 7.62
N ASP A 137 9.51 5.27 6.42
CA ASP A 137 8.47 5.66 5.47
C ASP A 137 8.10 4.40 4.66
N ILE A 138 6.87 3.92 4.81
CA ILE A 138 6.41 2.69 4.14
C ILE A 138 6.30 2.94 2.64
N ILE A 139 6.85 2.02 1.84
CA ILE A 139 6.82 2.08 0.38
C ILE A 139 6.00 0.90 -0.14
N GLY A 140 6.46 -0.34 0.07
CA GLY A 140 5.74 -1.53 -0.38
C GLY A 140 5.81 -1.80 -1.88
N ASP A 141 6.91 -1.39 -2.54
CA ASP A 141 7.11 -1.52 -3.99
C ASP A 141 8.38 -2.31 -4.34
N THR A 142 8.51 -2.66 -5.62
CA THR A 142 9.67 -3.39 -6.15
C THR A 142 10.77 -2.43 -6.61
N TYR A 143 12.01 -2.80 -6.28
CA TYR A 143 13.21 -2.09 -6.71
C TYR A 143 14.23 -3.05 -7.32
N ARG A 144 15.05 -2.52 -8.23
CA ARG A 144 16.13 -3.21 -8.90
C ARG A 144 17.47 -2.70 -8.42
N ALA A 145 18.41 -3.59 -8.12
CA ALA A 145 19.77 -3.20 -7.81
C ALA A 145 20.48 -2.74 -9.10
N LYS A 146 20.99 -1.51 -9.13
CA LYS A 146 21.73 -0.95 -10.29
C LYS A 146 23.11 -1.58 -10.46
N SER A 147 23.68 -2.07 -9.37
CA SER A 147 24.97 -2.73 -9.31
C SER A 147 25.00 -3.75 -8.16
N ILE A 148 26.07 -4.53 -8.06
CA ILE A 148 26.25 -5.45 -6.93
C ILE A 148 26.19 -4.65 -5.62
N SER A 149 25.23 -5.01 -4.76
CA SER A 149 24.90 -4.23 -3.57
C SER A 149 24.94 -5.12 -2.33
N ASN A 150 25.59 -4.67 -1.26
CA ASN A 150 25.62 -5.42 -0.01
C ASN A 150 24.29 -5.27 0.73
N VAL A 151 23.76 -6.38 1.24
CA VAL A 151 22.65 -6.39 2.19
C VAL A 151 23.24 -6.48 3.59
N ARG A 152 22.79 -5.60 4.49
CA ARG A 152 23.34 -5.44 5.83
C ARG A 152 22.28 -5.61 6.90
N GLY A 153 22.70 -5.94 8.12
CA GLY A 153 21.79 -6.14 9.24
C GLY A 153 21.22 -4.86 9.87
N GLY A 154 21.61 -3.69 9.37
CA GLY A 154 21.09 -2.39 9.79
C GLY A 154 21.41 -1.29 8.77
N PRO A 155 20.88 -0.08 8.98
CA PRO A 155 20.92 1.04 8.02
C PRO A 155 22.24 1.82 8.09
N GLY A 156 23.35 1.13 7.81
CA GLY A 156 24.68 1.73 7.86
C GLY A 156 25.75 0.80 7.27
N ALA A 157 26.85 1.38 6.80
CA ALA A 157 27.94 0.62 6.18
C ALA A 157 28.79 -0.18 7.19
N ASP A 158 28.72 0.21 8.47
CA ASP A 158 29.35 -0.40 9.64
C ASP A 158 28.62 -1.66 10.12
N TYR A 159 27.36 -1.87 9.72
CA TYR A 159 26.61 -3.07 10.05
C TYR A 159 27.14 -4.30 9.31
N VAL A 160 27.04 -5.46 9.96
CA VAL A 160 27.43 -6.76 9.41
C VAL A 160 26.72 -7.02 8.08
N LYS A 161 27.47 -7.48 7.08
CA LYS A 161 26.94 -7.94 5.80
C LYS A 161 26.20 -9.27 6.02
N THR A 162 24.91 -9.28 5.71
CA THR A 162 24.02 -10.44 5.85
C THR A 162 23.67 -11.10 4.50
N GLY A 163 24.09 -10.47 3.40
CA GLY A 163 23.90 -10.97 2.04
C GLY A 163 24.38 -9.97 0.98
N SER A 164 23.99 -10.20 -0.27
CA SER A 164 24.24 -9.29 -1.38
C SER A 164 23.22 -9.50 -2.50
N LEU A 165 22.90 -8.42 -3.22
CA LEU A 165 22.12 -8.43 -4.45
C LEU A 165 23.07 -8.37 -5.65
N LYS A 166 22.73 -9.09 -6.71
CA LYS A 166 23.40 -8.97 -8.02
C LYS A 166 22.93 -7.72 -8.74
N ALA A 167 23.74 -7.21 -9.67
CA ALA A 167 23.29 -6.16 -10.58
C ALA A 167 22.08 -6.67 -11.39
N GLY A 168 21.04 -5.84 -11.48
CA GLY A 168 19.78 -6.18 -12.13
C GLY A 168 18.79 -6.98 -11.28
N GLU A 169 19.18 -7.46 -10.09
CA GLU A 169 18.31 -8.25 -9.21
C GLU A 169 17.18 -7.38 -8.63
N THR A 170 15.95 -7.89 -8.67
CA THR A 170 14.75 -7.24 -8.15
C THR A 170 14.40 -7.74 -6.76
N VAL A 171 13.95 -6.84 -5.89
CA VAL A 171 13.55 -7.13 -4.51
C VAL A 171 12.38 -6.26 -4.08
N ASN A 172 11.59 -6.75 -3.14
CA ASN A 172 10.54 -5.98 -2.50
C ASN A 172 11.15 -5.04 -1.43
N VAL A 173 10.82 -3.76 -1.49
CA VAL A 173 11.19 -2.75 -0.48
C VAL A 173 10.00 -2.50 0.44
N VAL A 174 10.19 -2.78 1.72
CA VAL A 174 9.19 -2.53 2.78
C VAL A 174 9.06 -1.03 3.02
N GLY A 175 10.18 -0.31 3.08
CA GLY A 175 10.19 1.12 3.33
C GLY A 175 11.58 1.73 3.38
N LYS A 176 11.63 3.07 3.35
CA LYS A 176 12.85 3.87 3.50
C LYS A 176 13.06 4.24 4.96
N VAL A 177 14.30 4.16 5.43
CA VAL A 177 14.68 4.71 6.73
C VAL A 177 14.53 6.22 6.72
N LYS A 178 13.82 6.79 7.70
CA LYS A 178 13.57 8.24 7.74
C LYS A 178 14.85 9.08 7.85
N THR A 179 15.81 8.59 8.62
CA THR A 179 17.06 9.30 8.94
C THR A 179 18.25 8.81 8.13
N GLY A 180 18.04 8.31 6.90
CA GLY A 180 19.14 7.87 6.06
C GLY A 180 18.73 7.30 4.71
N ASP A 181 19.72 7.06 3.86
CA ASP A 181 19.50 6.55 2.50
C ASP A 181 19.59 5.03 2.45
N TRP A 182 18.72 4.38 3.22
CA TRP A 182 18.62 2.93 3.33
C TRP A 182 17.18 2.46 3.12
N TYR A 183 17.03 1.37 2.39
CA TYR A 183 15.77 0.63 2.27
C TYR A 183 15.84 -0.64 3.12
N LEU A 184 14.75 -0.94 3.84
CA LEU A 184 14.50 -2.29 4.35
C LEU A 184 13.92 -3.12 3.21
N ILE A 185 14.63 -4.18 2.82
CA ILE A 185 14.15 -5.13 1.81
C ILE A 185 13.50 -6.34 2.49
N SER A 186 12.58 -6.97 1.77
CA SER A 186 11.97 -8.23 2.19
C SER A 186 12.27 -9.36 1.20
N GLN A 187 12.42 -10.55 1.77
CA GLN A 187 12.53 -11.81 1.05
C GLN A 187 11.31 -12.65 1.40
N ASP A 188 10.51 -13.04 0.40
CA ASP A 188 9.27 -13.80 0.59
C ASP A 188 8.33 -13.19 1.66
N GLY A 189 8.25 -11.86 1.70
CA GLY A 189 7.41 -11.11 2.64
C GLY A 189 8.01 -10.87 4.04
N VAL A 190 9.22 -11.38 4.30
CA VAL A 190 9.92 -11.20 5.58
C VAL A 190 11.10 -10.24 5.40
N GLY A 191 11.16 -9.18 6.20
CA GLY A 191 12.28 -8.22 6.19
C GLY A 191 13.60 -8.93 6.44
N SER A 192 14.52 -8.84 5.49
CA SER A 192 15.71 -9.70 5.40
C SER A 192 17.04 -8.93 5.46
N GLY A 193 16.99 -7.59 5.39
CA GLY A 193 18.13 -6.71 5.60
C GLY A 193 17.96 -5.33 4.98
N PHE A 194 19.00 -4.52 5.07
CA PHE A 194 19.03 -3.15 4.58
C PHE A 194 19.98 -3.00 3.39
N VAL A 195 19.58 -2.22 2.41
CA VAL A 195 20.38 -1.88 1.22
C VAL A 195 20.39 -0.37 1.02
N SER A 196 21.49 0.16 0.48
CA SER A 196 21.67 1.59 0.23
C SER A 196 20.72 2.06 -0.89
N SER A 197 19.83 3.02 -0.61
CA SER A 197 18.82 3.49 -1.57
C SER A 197 19.38 4.08 -2.87
N PRO A 198 20.53 4.79 -2.88
CA PRO A 198 21.12 5.29 -4.12
C PRO A 198 21.63 4.20 -5.06
N LEU A 199 21.73 2.94 -4.60
CA LEU A 199 22.10 1.80 -5.44
C LEU A 199 20.88 1.09 -6.03
N MET A 200 19.68 1.55 -5.71
CA MET A 200 18.42 0.94 -6.14
C MET A 200 17.70 1.84 -7.13
N GLU A 201 16.97 1.22 -8.05
CA GLU A 201 16.10 1.85 -9.03
C GLU A 201 14.67 1.38 -8.80
N HIS A 202 13.70 2.29 -8.82
CA HIS A 202 12.30 1.97 -8.62
C HIS A 202 11.72 1.33 -9.88
N VAL A 203 11.21 0.09 -9.77
CA VAL A 203 10.65 -0.68 -10.89
C VAL A 203 9.28 -1.27 -10.50
N PRO A 204 8.25 -0.43 -10.38
CA PRO A 204 6.95 -0.87 -9.87
C PRO A 204 6.34 -1.95 -10.75
N GLY A 205 5.72 -2.95 -10.12
CA GLY A 205 5.01 -4.05 -10.79
C GLY A 205 5.89 -5.21 -11.27
N GLU A 206 7.22 -5.10 -11.16
CA GLU A 206 8.08 -6.26 -11.36
C GLU A 206 7.96 -7.24 -10.20
N ILE A 207 7.93 -8.54 -10.51
CA ILE A 207 7.84 -9.61 -9.53
C ILE A 207 9.27 -10.06 -9.20
N PRO A 208 9.76 -9.88 -7.95
CA PRO A 208 11.03 -10.44 -7.54
C PRO A 208 11.05 -11.96 -7.67
N PRO A 209 12.19 -12.57 -8.03
CA PRO A 209 12.33 -14.01 -7.98
C PRO A 209 12.09 -14.50 -6.53
N SER A 210 11.27 -15.54 -6.37
CA SER A 210 11.17 -16.20 -5.07
C SER A 210 12.52 -16.79 -4.71
N SER A 211 12.88 -16.71 -3.42
CA SER A 211 14.17 -17.22 -2.97
C SER A 211 14.20 -18.74 -2.82
N GLY A 212 13.08 -19.43 -3.09
CA GLY A 212 12.94 -20.89 -3.01
C GLY A 212 13.23 -21.47 -1.63
N THR A 213 13.39 -20.60 -0.62
CA THR A 213 13.82 -20.96 0.73
C THR A 213 12.63 -20.79 1.65
N THR A 214 12.18 -21.89 2.25
CA THR A 214 11.11 -21.83 3.26
C THR A 214 11.67 -21.20 4.53
N ILE A 215 11.14 -20.05 4.93
CA ILE A 215 11.50 -19.40 6.20
C ILE A 215 10.69 -20.06 7.31
N ALA A 216 11.37 -20.63 8.31
CA ALA A 216 10.70 -21.22 9.46
C ALA A 216 10.05 -20.14 10.33
N GLN A 217 8.82 -20.39 10.79
CA GLN A 217 8.07 -19.43 11.62
C GLN A 217 8.82 -19.08 12.93
N SER A 218 9.64 -20.00 13.46
CA SER A 218 10.50 -19.78 14.63
C SER A 218 11.53 -18.66 14.42
N ASP A 219 11.94 -18.43 13.18
CA ASP A 219 13.02 -17.52 12.81
C ASP A 219 12.51 -16.10 12.55
N ILE A 220 11.19 -15.93 12.51
CA ILE A 220 10.51 -14.66 12.29
C ILE A 220 10.24 -13.99 13.64
N ALA A 221 10.61 -12.72 13.76
CA ALA A 221 10.16 -11.82 14.81
C ALA A 221 9.17 -10.80 14.24
N GLN A 222 8.09 -10.53 14.97
CA GLN A 222 7.22 -9.39 14.67
C GLN A 222 7.79 -8.15 15.34
N GLN A 223 8.24 -7.19 14.54
CA GLN A 223 8.75 -5.93 15.04
C GLN A 223 7.77 -4.80 14.72
N GLN A 224 7.36 -4.06 15.75
CA GLN A 224 6.62 -2.82 15.55
C GLN A 224 7.57 -1.75 15.06
N VAL A 225 7.27 -1.21 13.89
CA VAL A 225 8.02 -0.13 13.27
C VAL A 225 7.20 1.13 13.41
N ALA A 226 7.82 2.18 13.94
CA ALA A 226 7.25 3.51 13.90
C ALA A 226 7.19 3.98 12.44
N SER A 227 6.00 3.94 11.86
CA SER A 227 5.72 4.51 10.55
C SER A 227 4.76 5.68 10.69
N GLU A 228 4.83 6.61 9.74
CA GLU A 228 3.86 7.69 9.62
C GLU A 228 2.96 7.42 8.42
N ARG A 229 1.66 7.55 8.63
CA ARG A 229 0.67 7.61 7.57
C ARG A 229 0.58 9.06 7.10
N VAL A 230 0.82 9.31 5.81
CA VAL A 230 0.57 10.63 5.23
C VAL A 230 -0.90 10.74 4.88
N CYS A 231 -1.56 11.75 5.41
CA CYS A 231 -2.91 12.18 5.04
C CYS A 231 -2.83 13.57 4.42
N ARG A 232 -3.59 13.81 3.35
CA ARG A 232 -3.65 15.09 2.67
C ARG A 232 -5.09 15.51 2.48
N THR A 233 -5.34 16.77 2.81
CA THR A 233 -6.61 17.44 2.55
C THR A 233 -6.45 18.23 1.25
N ILE A 234 -7.27 17.90 0.25
CA ILE A 234 -7.28 18.56 -1.05
C ILE A 234 -8.58 19.33 -1.19
N GLU A 235 -8.48 20.63 -1.40
CA GLU A 235 -9.59 21.46 -1.86
C GLU A 235 -9.60 21.42 -3.39
N GLN A 236 -10.70 20.93 -3.92
CA GLN A 236 -10.97 20.85 -5.34
C GLN A 236 -11.86 22.02 -5.71
N SER A 237 -11.50 22.77 -6.74
CA SER A 237 -12.32 23.84 -7.29
C SER A 237 -12.47 23.67 -8.79
N VAL A 238 -13.64 24.02 -9.31
CA VAL A 238 -13.96 24.01 -10.74
C VAL A 238 -14.62 25.33 -11.08
N SER A 239 -14.14 25.97 -12.16
CA SER A 239 -14.79 27.11 -12.80
C SER A 239 -15.51 26.63 -14.06
N LEU A 240 -16.82 26.84 -14.10
CA LEU A 240 -17.70 26.43 -15.20
C LEU A 240 -17.84 27.57 -16.24
N PRO A 241 -18.30 27.26 -17.46
CA PRO A 241 -18.38 28.25 -18.54
C PRO A 241 -19.39 29.38 -18.30
N ASP A 242 -20.38 29.13 -17.44
CA ASP A 242 -21.35 30.13 -16.98
C ASP A 242 -20.77 31.09 -15.91
N GLY A 243 -19.49 30.94 -15.58
CA GLY A 243 -18.78 31.71 -14.55
C GLY A 243 -19.03 31.22 -13.13
N SER A 244 -19.90 30.22 -12.93
CA SER A 244 -20.12 29.65 -11.61
C SER A 244 -18.93 28.80 -11.17
N GLN A 245 -18.68 28.78 -9.86
CA GLN A 245 -17.65 27.95 -9.26
C GLN A 245 -18.26 26.89 -8.35
N LYS A 246 -17.65 25.71 -8.35
CA LYS A 246 -17.97 24.60 -7.45
C LYS A 246 -16.70 24.20 -6.74
N SER A 247 -16.76 24.02 -5.42
CA SER A 247 -15.65 23.48 -4.65
C SER A 247 -16.10 22.43 -3.65
N GLU A 248 -15.17 21.54 -3.32
CA GLU A 248 -15.37 20.44 -2.40
C GLU A 248 -14.01 20.05 -1.82
N THR A 249 -13.99 19.50 -0.61
CA THR A 249 -12.75 19.07 0.04
C THR A 249 -12.76 17.57 0.22
N ILE A 250 -11.63 16.94 -0.06
CA ILE A 250 -11.39 15.53 0.24
C ILE A 250 -10.20 15.38 1.16
N GLU A 251 -10.27 14.40 2.06
CA GLU A 251 -9.11 13.92 2.77
C GLU A 251 -8.71 12.56 2.19
N ALA A 252 -7.46 12.39 1.81
CA ALA A 252 -6.91 11.13 1.33
C ALA A 252 -5.70 10.74 2.15
N CYS A 253 -5.63 9.48 2.56
CA CYS A 253 -4.55 8.96 3.38
C CYS A 253 -3.87 7.76 2.74
N GLN A 254 -2.54 7.80 2.69
CA GLN A 254 -1.69 6.73 2.18
C GLN A 254 -1.89 5.46 3.02
N GLY A 255 -2.04 4.31 2.37
CA GLY A 255 -2.14 2.98 2.97
C GLY A 255 -1.22 2.00 2.27
N GLY A 256 -1.19 0.76 2.75
CA GLY A 256 -0.37 -0.30 2.16
C GLY A 256 -0.76 -0.65 0.72
N ASP A 257 -1.97 -0.31 0.29
CA ASP A 257 -2.56 -0.56 -1.03
C ASP A 257 -2.75 0.73 -1.86
N GLY A 258 -2.06 1.81 -1.50
CA GLY A 258 -2.15 3.12 -2.15
C GLY A 258 -2.98 4.14 -1.37
N TRP A 259 -3.39 5.23 -2.02
CA TRP A 259 -4.13 6.33 -1.39
C TRP A 259 -5.63 6.04 -1.30
N LYS A 260 -6.21 6.23 -0.12
CA LYS A 260 -7.65 6.07 0.13
C LYS A 260 -8.27 7.39 0.57
N VAL A 261 -9.36 7.81 -0.07
CA VAL A 261 -10.18 8.95 0.36
C VAL A 261 -11.00 8.53 1.57
N LYS A 262 -11.00 9.35 2.62
CA LYS A 262 -11.93 9.24 3.74
C LYS A 262 -13.26 9.87 3.28
N SER A 263 -14.30 9.03 3.17
CA SER A 263 -15.69 9.43 2.96
C SER A 263 -16.35 9.79 4.29
#